data_AF-A0A9Q3HCB3-F1
#
_entry.id   AF-A0A9Q3HCB3-F1
#
_cell.length_a   1.000
_cell.length_b   1.000
_cell.length_c   1.000
_cell.angle_alpha   90.00
_cell.angle_beta   90.00
_cell.angle_gamma   90.00
#
_symmetry.space_group_name_H-M   'P 1'
#
loop_
_entity.id
_entity.type
_entity.pdbx_description
1 polymer ?
#
loop_
_entity_poly.entity_id
_entity_poly.type
_entity_poly.pdbx_seq_one_letter_code
_entity_poly.pdbx_strand_id
1 'polypeptide(L)'
;MKTQPEGHALESPHHQEDIKPDALFVNKARSPSQYQDGDDISYSEKEAFKQFPEASNCPKFSGTGEYDHMELINYIDGLFIDVPSISDYWITARLNTEFKGDASIWYTEMKEIHCRRNWPWWKSQIIKKYSNVTWIWKKTMSFENDKYSVDKDPHEWCLRKFKRLKAIDPQMNSIYVKLEW
;
A
#
# COMPACT_ATOMS: atom_id res chain seq x y z
N MET A 1 50.00 -32.29 -57.92
CA MET A 1 49.15 -31.27 -58.58
C MET A 1 47.88 -31.16 -57.73
N LYS A 2 47.75 -30.08 -56.94
CA LYS A 2 46.80 -28.96 -57.14
C LYS A 2 45.34 -29.48 -57.13
N THR A 3 44.45 -29.12 -56.20
CA THR A 3 44.12 -27.77 -55.67
C THR A 3 43.19 -27.85 -54.44
N GLN A 4 43.25 -26.83 -53.57
CA GLN A 4 42.20 -26.39 -52.62
C GLN A 4 40.84 -26.17 -53.33
N PRO A 5 39.73 -26.17 -52.57
CA PRO A 5 39.04 -24.89 -52.31
C PRO A 5 38.67 -24.72 -50.82
N GLU A 6 39.03 -23.60 -50.21
CA GLU A 6 38.21 -22.39 -50.04
C GLU A 6 37.13 -22.56 -48.96
N GLY A 7 37.48 -22.09 -47.75
CA GLY A 7 36.54 -21.88 -46.67
C GLY A 7 35.60 -20.73 -47.04
N HIS A 8 34.32 -21.06 -47.17
CA HIS A 8 33.26 -20.08 -47.24
C HIS A 8 32.72 -19.80 -45.85
N ALA A 9 32.78 -18.53 -45.49
CA ALA A 9 32.16 -17.93 -44.33
C ALA A 9 30.65 -18.24 -44.29
N LEU A 10 30.18 -18.68 -43.13
CA LEU A 10 28.79 -18.56 -42.73
C LEU A 10 28.77 -17.69 -41.47
N GLU A 11 28.74 -16.38 -41.68
CA GLU A 11 28.31 -15.43 -40.67
C GLU A 11 26.88 -15.78 -40.25
N SER A 12 26.71 -16.20 -38.99
CA SER A 12 25.40 -16.20 -38.35
C SER A 12 25.00 -14.74 -38.08
N PRO A 13 23.78 -14.30 -38.43
CA PRO A 13 23.31 -12.99 -38.00
C PRO A 13 23.07 -13.04 -36.49
N HIS A 14 23.98 -12.43 -35.74
CA HIS A 14 23.72 -12.02 -34.37
C HIS A 14 22.65 -10.92 -34.44
N HIS A 15 21.37 -11.28 -34.32
CA HIS A 15 20.35 -10.33 -33.93
C HIS A 15 20.53 -10.04 -32.44
N GLN A 16 21.42 -9.09 -32.17
CA GLN A 16 21.36 -8.25 -30.99
C GLN A 16 20.07 -7.46 -31.10
N GLU A 17 19.06 -7.82 -30.31
CA GLU A 17 17.97 -6.90 -30.03
C GLU A 17 18.57 -5.76 -29.19
N ASP A 18 18.84 -4.65 -29.88
CA ASP A 18 19.18 -3.37 -29.29
C ASP A 18 18.06 -2.95 -28.32
N ILE A 19 18.28 -3.19 -27.03
CA ILE A 19 17.56 -2.48 -25.98
C ILE A 19 18.03 -1.03 -26.07
N LYS A 20 17.28 -0.20 -26.82
CA LYS A 20 17.44 1.25 -26.81
C LYS A 20 17.21 1.77 -25.39
N PRO A 21 18.17 2.48 -24.78
CA PRO A 21 17.90 3.24 -23.57
C PRO A 21 17.14 4.51 -23.96
N ASP A 22 15.82 4.40 -24.09
CA ASP A 22 14.99 5.56 -24.40
C ASP A 22 14.91 6.50 -23.18
N ALA A 23 15.40 7.71 -23.44
CA ALA A 23 15.11 8.96 -22.77
C ALA A 23 15.59 9.12 -21.32
N LEU A 24 16.87 9.50 -21.25
CA LEU A 24 17.41 10.48 -20.29
C LEU A 24 16.35 11.50 -19.85
N PHE A 25 16.19 11.57 -18.52
CA PHE A 25 15.67 12.70 -17.74
C PHE A 25 15.70 14.04 -18.47
N VAL A 26 14.55 14.47 -19.00
CA VAL A 26 14.29 15.88 -19.28
C VAL A 26 13.49 16.42 -18.12
N ASN A 27 14.18 17.12 -17.23
CA ASN A 27 13.59 18.04 -16.27
C ASN A 27 12.88 19.15 -17.04
N LYS A 28 11.60 18.93 -17.39
CA LYS A 28 10.75 20.02 -17.88
C LYS A 28 10.29 20.79 -16.66
N ALA A 29 10.98 21.89 -16.36
CA ALA A 29 10.50 22.91 -15.44
C ALA A 29 9.03 23.20 -15.76
N ARG A 30 8.16 22.93 -14.77
CA ARG A 30 6.72 23.09 -14.90
C ARG A 30 6.43 24.59 -14.93
N SER A 31 6.08 25.13 -16.09
CA SER A 31 5.64 26.52 -16.21
C SER A 31 4.41 26.76 -15.32
N PRO A 32 4.43 27.75 -14.41
CA PRO A 32 3.31 28.08 -13.55
C PRO A 32 2.35 29.00 -14.31
N SER A 33 1.45 28.42 -15.09
CA SER A 33 0.29 29.15 -15.59
C SER A 33 -0.76 28.14 -16.01
N GLN A 34 -1.74 27.93 -15.14
CA GLN A 34 -3.18 27.95 -15.40
C GLN A 34 -3.87 27.44 -14.12
N TYR A 35 -3.76 28.23 -13.03
CA TYR A 35 -4.73 28.16 -11.94
C TYR A 35 -5.76 29.23 -12.24
N GLN A 36 -6.93 28.82 -12.72
CA GLN A 36 -8.11 29.65 -12.56
C GLN A 36 -8.48 29.60 -11.09
N ASP A 37 -8.34 30.79 -10.50
CA ASP A 37 -8.88 31.21 -9.23
C ASP A 37 -10.39 30.92 -9.19
N GLY A 38 -10.88 30.41 -8.06
CA GLY A 38 -12.27 30.01 -7.92
C GLY A 38 -12.49 29.14 -6.69
N ASP A 39 -12.48 29.78 -5.53
CA ASP A 39 -12.96 29.25 -4.27
C ASP A 39 -14.31 28.54 -4.41
N ASP A 40 -14.32 27.21 -4.30
CA ASP A 40 -15.35 26.47 -3.56
C ASP A 40 -14.92 25.01 -3.41
N ILE A 41 -14.05 24.76 -2.42
CA ILE A 41 -14.22 23.52 -1.65
C ILE A 41 -15.62 23.63 -1.08
N SER A 42 -16.57 22.84 -1.62
CA SER A 42 -17.98 22.85 -1.24
C SER A 42 -18.10 22.99 0.28
N TYR A 43 -19.01 23.83 0.78
CA TYR A 43 -19.26 23.98 2.22
C TYR A 43 -19.36 22.61 2.93
N SER A 44 -19.93 21.61 2.25
CA SER A 44 -20.00 20.23 2.74
C SER A 44 -18.64 19.54 2.94
N GLU A 45 -17.64 19.81 2.08
CA GLU A 45 -16.29 19.26 2.19
C GLU A 45 -15.50 19.92 3.34
N LYS A 46 -15.69 21.22 3.57
CA LYS A 46 -15.08 21.91 4.72
C LYS A 46 -15.66 21.41 6.05
N GLU A 47 -16.98 21.18 6.11
CA GLU A 47 -17.64 20.59 7.28
C GLU A 47 -17.23 19.12 7.49
N ALA A 48 -17.09 18.34 6.42
CA ALA A 48 -16.55 16.97 6.50
C ALA A 48 -15.11 16.94 7.02
N PHE A 49 -14.29 17.94 6.65
CA PHE A 49 -12.92 18.06 7.16
C PHE A 49 -12.88 18.42 8.66
N LYS A 50 -13.85 19.18 9.18
CA LYS A 50 -13.93 19.49 10.62
C LYS A 50 -14.27 18.27 11.47
N GLN A 51 -15.03 17.32 10.92
CA GLN A 51 -15.37 16.05 11.58
C GLN A 51 -14.22 15.05 11.56
N PHE A 52 -13.18 15.34 10.79
CA PHE A 52 -12.03 14.49 10.62
C PHE A 52 -11.14 14.54 11.88
N PRO A 53 -10.80 13.39 12.50
CA PRO A 53 -9.95 13.37 13.68
C PRO A 53 -8.63 14.13 13.48
N GLU A 54 -8.07 14.72 14.53
CA GLU A 54 -6.76 15.37 14.43
C GLU A 54 -5.66 14.39 13.98
N ALA A 55 -4.70 14.86 13.18
CA ALA A 55 -3.61 14.03 12.66
C ALA A 55 -2.68 13.46 13.76
N SER A 56 -2.74 14.03 14.97
CA SER A 56 -2.08 13.59 16.21
C SER A 56 -2.69 12.29 16.77
N ASN A 57 -4.00 12.11 16.63
CA ASN A 57 -4.75 10.96 17.15
C ASN A 57 -4.78 9.77 16.19
N CYS A 58 -4.18 9.92 15.01
CA CYS A 58 -4.16 8.90 13.98
C CYS A 58 -3.04 7.87 14.21
N PRO A 59 -3.28 6.57 13.94
CA PRO A 59 -2.20 5.58 13.88
C PRO A 59 -1.10 6.04 12.94
N LYS A 60 0.15 5.91 13.39
CA LYS A 60 1.33 6.18 12.57
C LYS A 60 1.86 4.87 12.02
N PHE A 61 2.13 4.86 10.72
CA PHE A 61 2.51 3.66 9.99
C PHE A 61 3.96 3.76 9.51
N SER A 62 4.84 2.94 10.09
CA SER A 62 6.25 2.85 9.69
C SER A 62 6.55 1.69 8.74
N GLY A 63 5.63 0.72 8.61
CA GLY A 63 5.84 -0.50 7.84
C GLY A 63 6.68 -1.56 8.55
N THR A 64 6.98 -1.35 9.84
CA THR A 64 7.84 -2.22 10.66
C THR A 64 7.10 -2.87 11.83
N GLY A 65 5.87 -2.43 12.14
CA GLY A 65 5.07 -2.99 13.23
C GLY A 65 4.48 -4.38 12.92
N GLU A 66 4.05 -5.12 13.95
CA GLU A 66 3.57 -6.50 13.76
C GLU A 66 2.28 -6.56 12.91
N TYR A 67 1.46 -5.48 12.89
CA TYR A 67 0.19 -5.36 12.15
C TYR A 67 -0.17 -3.91 11.77
N ASP A 68 0.83 -3.03 11.73
CA ASP A 68 0.63 -1.58 11.58
C ASP A 68 -0.14 -1.18 10.30
N HIS A 69 0.08 -1.85 9.18
CA HIS A 69 -0.69 -1.59 7.94
C HIS A 69 -2.15 -2.00 8.06
N MET A 70 -2.46 -3.06 8.80
CA MET A 70 -3.84 -3.52 9.01
C MET A 70 -4.57 -2.56 9.95
N GLU A 71 -3.89 -2.05 10.98
CA GLU A 71 -4.44 -1.02 11.87
C GLU A 71 -4.71 0.28 11.11
N LEU A 72 -3.79 0.72 10.24
CA LEU A 72 -3.99 1.85 9.35
C LEU A 72 -5.22 1.67 8.43
N ILE A 73 -5.32 0.51 7.77
CA ILE A 73 -6.43 0.21 6.86
C ILE A 73 -7.77 0.21 7.59
N ASN A 74 -7.86 -0.47 8.74
CA ASN A 74 -9.10 -0.52 9.53
C ASN A 74 -9.50 0.87 10.03
N TYR A 75 -8.52 1.69 10.44
CA TYR A 75 -8.78 3.06 10.85
C TYR A 75 -9.36 3.90 9.71
N ILE A 76 -8.76 3.84 8.52
CA ILE A 76 -9.25 4.59 7.35
C ILE A 76 -10.61 4.08 6.89
N ASP A 77 -10.82 2.77 6.85
CA ASP A 77 -12.14 2.21 6.55
C ASP A 77 -13.20 2.69 7.56
N GLY A 78 -12.84 2.82 8.84
CA GLY A 78 -13.68 3.41 9.88
C GLY A 78 -14.04 4.87 9.62
N LEU A 79 -13.10 5.68 9.11
CA LEU A 79 -13.38 7.07 8.74
C LEU A 79 -14.43 7.20 7.63
N PHE A 80 -14.46 6.28 6.67
CA PHE A 80 -15.51 6.24 5.65
C PHE A 80 -16.88 5.86 6.21
N ILE A 81 -16.92 5.09 7.30
CA ILE A 81 -18.16 4.74 8.00
C ILE A 81 -18.65 5.92 8.83
N ASP A 82 -17.75 6.55 9.59
CA ASP A 82 -18.09 7.63 10.52
C ASP A 82 -18.37 8.96 9.81
N VAL A 83 -17.73 9.19 8.66
CA VAL A 83 -17.87 10.43 7.87
C VAL A 83 -18.26 10.09 6.42
N PRO A 84 -19.56 9.89 6.13
CA PRO A 84 -20.02 9.44 4.80
C PRO A 84 -19.69 10.39 3.64
N SER A 85 -19.45 11.67 3.92
CA SER A 85 -19.12 12.70 2.92
C SER A 85 -17.61 12.91 2.73
N ILE A 86 -16.77 12.01 3.26
CA ILE A 86 -15.32 12.10 3.13
C ILE A 86 -14.88 11.82 1.69
N SER A 87 -14.11 12.75 1.12
CA SER A 87 -13.53 12.58 -0.21
C SER A 87 -12.23 11.78 -0.14
N ASP A 88 -11.98 10.92 -1.13
CA ASP A 88 -10.71 10.22 -1.34
C ASP A 88 -9.51 11.19 -1.39
N TYR A 89 -9.74 12.42 -1.84
CA TYR A 89 -8.73 13.48 -1.82
C TYR A 89 -8.22 13.76 -0.41
N TRP A 90 -9.11 13.85 0.57
CA TRP A 90 -8.75 14.12 1.96
C TRP A 90 -8.00 12.95 2.59
N ILE A 91 -8.40 11.72 2.29
CA ILE A 91 -7.69 10.50 2.71
C ILE A 91 -6.27 10.51 2.15
N THR A 92 -6.11 10.70 0.84
CA THR A 92 -4.79 10.68 0.20
C THR A 92 -3.92 11.88 0.56
N ALA A 93 -4.50 13.02 0.91
CA ALA A 93 -3.76 14.13 1.51
C ALA A 93 -3.24 13.76 2.90
N ARG A 94 -4.07 13.06 3.68
CA ARG A 94 -3.76 12.64 5.05
C ARG A 94 -2.71 11.54 5.13
N LEU A 95 -2.72 10.57 4.21
CA LEU A 95 -1.71 9.51 4.15
C LEU A 95 -0.27 10.06 4.17
N ASN A 96 -0.02 11.25 3.58
CA ASN A 96 1.30 11.91 3.66
C ASN A 96 1.81 12.10 5.11
N THR A 97 0.91 12.25 6.08
CA THR A 97 1.23 12.54 7.49
C THR A 97 1.18 11.32 8.41
N GLU A 98 0.56 10.23 7.93
CA GLU A 98 0.37 8.98 8.68
C GLU A 98 1.53 8.03 8.45
N PHE A 99 2.09 8.03 7.23
CA PHE A 99 3.28 7.28 6.88
C PHE A 99 4.55 7.89 7.51
N LYS A 100 5.45 7.04 8.01
CA LYS A 100 6.73 7.43 8.62
C LYS A 100 7.86 6.52 8.12
N GLY A 101 9.10 7.00 8.22
CA GLY A 101 10.30 6.23 7.86
C GLY A 101 10.24 5.72 6.42
N ASP A 102 10.63 4.46 6.22
CA ASP A 102 10.67 3.79 4.92
C ASP A 102 9.30 3.77 4.22
N ALA A 103 8.22 3.71 4.99
CA ALA A 103 6.88 3.74 4.44
C ALA A 103 6.53 5.10 3.82
N SER A 104 7.00 6.20 4.42
CA SER A 104 6.80 7.54 3.85
C SER A 104 7.51 7.73 2.52
N ILE A 105 8.72 7.18 2.41
CA ILE A 105 9.50 7.23 1.16
C ILE A 105 8.74 6.46 0.06
N TRP A 106 8.36 5.22 0.35
CA TRP A 106 7.59 4.39 -0.58
C TRP A 106 6.27 5.06 -1.01
N TYR A 107 5.53 5.66 -0.07
CA TYR A 107 4.27 6.33 -0.39
C TYR A 107 4.49 7.54 -1.32
N THR A 108 5.54 8.31 -1.10
CA THR A 108 5.87 9.50 -1.90
C THR A 108 6.19 9.10 -3.34
N GLU A 109 7.07 8.12 -3.53
CA GLU A 109 7.42 7.58 -4.86
C GLU A 109 6.19 7.03 -5.60
N MET A 110 5.38 6.23 -4.90
CA MET A 110 4.16 5.66 -5.48
C MET A 110 3.15 6.73 -5.89
N LYS A 111 3.05 7.82 -5.11
CA LYS A 111 2.12 8.91 -5.37
C LYS A 111 2.54 9.74 -6.57
N GLU A 112 3.83 9.96 -6.77
CA GLU A 112 4.37 10.62 -7.95
C GLU A 112 4.03 9.85 -9.23
N ILE A 113 4.16 8.53 -9.21
CA ILE A 113 3.89 7.66 -10.38
C ILE A 113 2.38 7.51 -10.62
N HIS A 114 1.60 7.31 -9.56
CA HIS A 114 0.18 6.94 -9.64
C HIS A 114 -0.74 8.02 -9.09
N CYS A 115 -0.49 9.28 -9.46
CA CYS A 115 -1.26 10.45 -9.02
C CYS A 115 -2.79 10.23 -8.98
N ARG A 116 -3.46 10.80 -7.97
CA ARG A 116 -4.94 10.90 -7.85
C ARG A 116 -5.69 9.57 -7.91
N ARG A 117 -5.22 8.54 -7.18
CA ARG A 117 -5.93 7.27 -6.99
C ARG A 117 -6.84 7.29 -5.77
N ASN A 118 -7.93 6.54 -5.83
CA ASN A 118 -8.92 6.39 -4.75
C ASN A 118 -8.42 5.48 -3.62
N TRP A 119 -9.10 5.50 -2.47
CA TRP A 119 -8.74 4.67 -1.32
C TRP A 119 -8.70 3.17 -1.62
N PRO A 120 -9.68 2.54 -2.32
CA PRO A 120 -9.61 1.11 -2.63
C PRO A 120 -8.33 0.68 -3.35
N TRP A 121 -7.84 1.52 -4.28
CA TRP A 121 -6.57 1.26 -4.95
C TRP A 121 -5.38 1.37 -4.00
N TRP A 122 -5.34 2.41 -3.16
CA TRP A 122 -4.27 2.58 -2.17
C TRP A 122 -4.23 1.45 -1.15
N LYS A 123 -5.39 1.04 -0.63
CA LYS A 123 -5.55 -0.13 0.23
C LYS A 123 -4.96 -1.39 -0.41
N SER A 124 -5.24 -1.63 -1.69
CA SER A 124 -4.66 -2.75 -2.44
C SER A 124 -3.13 -2.65 -2.53
N GLN A 125 -2.57 -1.47 -2.80
CA GLN A 125 -1.11 -1.30 -2.87
C GLN A 125 -0.43 -1.48 -1.51
N ILE A 126 -1.04 -0.99 -0.44
CA ILE A 126 -0.54 -1.16 0.94
C ILE A 126 -0.50 -2.65 1.29
N ILE A 127 -1.61 -3.38 1.05
CA ILE A 127 -1.66 -4.84 1.26
C ILE A 127 -0.59 -5.54 0.42
N LYS A 128 -0.47 -5.19 -0.88
CA LYS A 128 0.52 -5.80 -1.77
C LYS A 128 1.96 -5.58 -1.28
N LYS A 129 2.28 -4.40 -0.77
CA LYS A 129 3.62 -4.05 -0.29
C LYS A 129 3.96 -4.71 1.05
N TYR A 130 3.04 -4.65 2.01
CA TYR A 130 3.30 -4.99 3.41
C TYR A 130 2.74 -6.34 3.86
N SER A 131 1.82 -6.94 3.10
CA SER A 131 1.29 -8.29 3.33
C SER A 131 1.85 -9.29 2.30
N ASN A 132 3.15 -9.21 2.02
CA ASN A 132 3.80 -10.14 1.09
C ASN A 132 3.90 -11.58 1.66
N VAL A 133 4.22 -12.55 0.81
CA VAL A 133 4.28 -13.98 1.18
C VAL A 133 5.21 -14.24 2.37
N THR A 134 6.37 -13.59 2.41
CA THR A 134 7.31 -13.72 3.53
C THR A 134 6.72 -13.18 4.83
N TRP A 135 6.00 -12.06 4.77
CA TRP A 135 5.31 -11.51 5.93
C TRP A 135 4.20 -12.45 6.40
N ILE A 136 3.36 -12.96 5.51
CA ILE A 136 2.28 -13.91 5.83
C ILE A 136 2.88 -15.14 6.51
N TRP A 137 3.92 -15.74 5.94
CA TRP A 137 4.61 -16.89 6.53
C TRP A 137 5.14 -16.58 7.94
N LYS A 138 5.79 -15.43 8.15
CA LYS A 138 6.25 -15.01 9.49
C LYS A 138 5.10 -14.88 10.49
N LYS A 139 3.94 -14.39 10.07
CA LYS A 139 2.75 -14.29 10.93
C LYS A 139 2.14 -15.65 11.23
N THR A 140 2.06 -16.54 10.24
CA THR A 140 1.64 -17.93 10.45
C THR A 140 2.54 -18.63 11.47
N MET A 141 3.86 -18.53 11.32
CA MET A 141 4.81 -19.09 12.30
C MET A 141 4.64 -18.47 13.69
N SER A 142 4.46 -17.15 13.77
CA SER A 142 4.21 -16.45 15.05
C SER A 142 2.89 -16.89 15.69
N PHE A 143 1.87 -17.17 14.88
CA PHE A 143 0.61 -17.73 15.34
C PHE A 143 0.80 -19.17 15.84
N GLU A 144 1.42 -20.06 15.08
CA GLU A 144 1.59 -21.47 15.44
C GLU A 144 2.45 -21.66 16.70
N ASN A 145 3.51 -20.86 16.84
CA ASN A 145 4.49 -20.96 17.93
C ASN A 145 4.04 -20.29 19.23
N ASP A 146 3.08 -19.34 19.21
CA ASP A 146 2.59 -18.71 20.44
C ASP A 146 1.66 -19.65 21.21
N LYS A 147 2.20 -20.60 21.96
CA LYS A 147 1.40 -21.44 22.86
C LYS A 147 0.97 -20.65 24.10
N TYR A 148 -0.20 -20.98 24.60
CA TYR A 148 -0.68 -20.43 25.87
C TYR A 148 0.21 -20.93 27.00
N SER A 149 0.53 -20.03 27.94
CA SER A 149 1.21 -20.35 29.21
C SER A 149 0.37 -19.80 30.34
N VAL A 150 0.39 -20.47 31.49
CA VAL A 150 -0.37 -20.08 32.68
C VAL A 150 0.05 -18.68 33.19
N ASP A 151 1.28 -18.26 32.90
CA ASP A 151 1.82 -16.96 33.30
C ASP A 151 1.32 -15.77 32.46
N LYS A 152 0.62 -16.04 31.35
CA LYS A 152 0.07 -14.99 30.47
C LYS A 152 -1.38 -14.71 30.83
N ASP A 153 -1.76 -13.43 30.81
CA ASP A 153 -3.16 -13.06 30.88
C ASP A 153 -3.95 -13.74 29.73
N PRO A 154 -5.00 -14.52 30.04
CA PRO A 154 -5.76 -15.26 29.03
C PRO A 154 -6.40 -14.33 27.99
N HIS A 155 -6.91 -13.17 28.42
CA HIS A 155 -7.60 -12.23 27.54
C HIS A 155 -6.60 -11.59 26.55
N GLU A 156 -5.44 -11.13 27.02
CA GLU A 156 -4.38 -10.59 26.16
C GLU A 156 -3.86 -11.64 25.17
N TRP A 157 -3.68 -12.89 25.61
CA TRP A 157 -3.24 -13.97 24.73
C TRP A 157 -4.28 -14.27 23.64
N CYS A 158 -5.56 -14.39 24.02
CA CYS A 158 -6.66 -14.58 23.07
C CYS A 158 -6.77 -13.41 22.08
N LEU A 159 -6.66 -12.17 22.55
CA LEU A 159 -6.72 -10.98 21.70
C LEU A 159 -5.56 -10.95 20.69
N ARG A 160 -4.35 -11.26 21.13
CA ARG A 160 -3.18 -11.36 20.23
C ARG A 160 -3.34 -12.46 19.19
N LYS A 161 -3.90 -13.61 19.58
CA LYS A 161 -4.22 -14.72 18.66
C LYS A 161 -5.26 -14.33 17.63
N PHE A 162 -6.32 -13.66 18.06
CA PHE A 162 -7.35 -13.13 17.18
C PHE A 162 -6.78 -12.15 16.16
N LYS A 163 -5.95 -11.17 16.60
CA LYS A 163 -5.27 -10.23 15.69
C LYS A 163 -4.43 -10.93 14.63
N ARG A 164 -3.65 -11.94 15.03
CA ARG A 164 -2.86 -12.78 14.12
C ARG A 164 -3.71 -13.51 13.09
N LEU A 165 -4.80 -14.11 13.55
CA LEU A 165 -5.70 -14.87 12.68
C LEU A 165 -6.37 -13.98 11.64
N LYS A 166 -6.91 -12.83 12.07
CA LYS A 166 -7.52 -11.80 11.20
C LYS A 166 -6.54 -11.30 10.13
N ALA A 167 -5.25 -11.29 10.44
CA ALA A 167 -4.20 -10.83 9.53
C ALA A 167 -3.77 -11.89 8.51
N ILE A 168 -3.81 -13.18 8.87
CA ILE A 168 -3.45 -14.30 7.99
C ILE A 168 -4.62 -14.69 7.09
N ASP A 169 -5.84 -14.65 7.63
CA ASP A 169 -7.07 -14.98 6.92
C ASP A 169 -8.08 -13.81 6.99
N PRO A 170 -8.02 -12.87 6.03
CA PRO A 170 -8.98 -11.78 5.95
C PRO A 170 -10.42 -12.27 5.64
N GLN A 171 -10.59 -13.48 5.10
CA GLN A 171 -11.90 -14.03 4.75
C GLN A 171 -12.63 -14.65 5.95
N MET A 172 -11.95 -14.89 7.08
CA MET A 172 -12.61 -15.37 8.31
C MET A 172 -13.73 -14.45 8.81
N ASN A 173 -13.69 -13.15 8.51
CA ASN A 173 -14.78 -12.22 8.83
C ASN A 173 -16.07 -12.47 8.02
N SER A 174 -15.98 -13.17 6.89
CA SER A 174 -17.12 -13.47 6.01
C SER A 174 -18.00 -14.62 6.54
N ILE A 175 -17.43 -15.49 7.39
CA ILE A 175 -18.13 -16.70 7.87
C ILE A 175 -19.16 -16.35 8.96
N TYR A 176 -18.96 -15.27 9.73
CA TYR A 176 -19.92 -14.85 10.77
C TYR A 176 -21.18 -14.16 10.23
N VAL A 177 -21.24 -13.82 8.93
CA VAL A 177 -22.44 -13.23 8.29
C VAL A 177 -23.39 -14.31 7.75
N LYS A 178 -23.05 -15.60 7.87
CA LYS A 178 -23.88 -16.74 7.41
C LYS A 178 -24.49 -17.57 8.54
N LEU A 179 -24.46 -17.08 9.78
CA LEU A 179 -25.18 -17.69 10.89
C LEU A 179 -26.25 -16.70 11.39
N GLU A 180 -27.18 -16.36 10.51
CA GLU A 180 -28.49 -15.86 10.93
C GLU A 180 -29.36 -17.09 11.24
N TRP A 181 -29.79 -17.19 12.49
CA TRP A 181 -30.85 -18.08 12.96
C TRP A 181 -32.21 -17.42 12.70
#